data_AF-A0A1J1GKB6-F1
#
_entry.id   AF-A0A1J1GKB6-F1
#
_cell.length_a   1.000
_cell.length_b   1.000
_cell.length_c   1.000
_cell.angle_alpha   90.00
_cell.angle_beta   90.00
_cell.angle_gamma   90.00
#
_symmetry.space_group_name_H-M   'P 1'
#
loop_
_entity.id
_entity.type
_entity.pdbx_description
1 polymer ?
#
loop_
_entity_poly.entity_id
_entity_poly.type
_entity_poly.pdbx_seq_one_letter_code
_entity_poly.pdbx_strand_id
1 'polypeptide(L)'
;MHLLTSSSMVIKNNSKYLHESESEITKKRSCNIPILFKLLFVLFLTLLCFLIECLFKQENLSISSVEFNKDHLRILTEEEREYKNKLLYVDKLHDKYIKRFKDIKHLITGQAFSRWEHMCYLNRIRYSLNGRIWEQKKFNYWYNKFHNEIQNIYDKAIEKYEEHKKSYLSDREYSILFNIKVKELENFESSSYRWFTKYLKECEKEWIHLKYPRKLSKCSPSIHENKEEKCDRLIKNIKNLIKYLIRKI
;
A
#
# COMPACT_ATOMS: atom_id res chain seq x y z
N MET A 1 30.10 22.73 -7.30
CA MET A 1 31.26 23.50 -7.80
C MET A 1 32.33 23.41 -6.72
N HIS A 2 33.55 22.93 -7.05
CA HIS A 2 34.66 22.61 -6.12
C HIS A 2 34.31 21.55 -5.04
N LEU A 3 34.88 20.33 -5.00
CA LEU A 3 36.12 19.78 -5.57
C LEU A 3 37.42 20.38 -4.97
N LEU A 4 38.38 19.49 -4.69
CA LEU A 4 39.76 19.64 -4.17
C LEU A 4 39.86 19.34 -2.65
N THR A 5 40.57 18.32 -2.15
CA THR A 5 41.89 17.69 -2.46
C THR A 5 43.13 18.51 -2.16
N SER A 6 44.25 17.80 -1.96
CA SER A 6 45.60 18.28 -1.61
C SER A 6 45.77 18.73 -0.14
N SER A 7 46.97 18.78 0.45
CA SER A 7 48.33 18.49 -0.05
C SER A 7 49.18 18.04 1.15
N SER A 8 49.99 16.99 1.08
CA SER A 8 51.42 17.01 0.67
C SER A 8 52.26 18.20 1.18
N MET A 9 53.00 17.97 2.27
CA MET A 9 54.27 18.64 2.65
C MET A 9 55.12 17.51 3.25
N VAL A 10 56.34 17.16 2.83
CA VAL A 10 57.46 17.91 2.24
C VAL A 10 57.88 19.09 3.12
N ILE A 11 59.03 18.99 3.81
CA ILE A 11 60.17 19.94 3.74
C ILE A 11 61.29 19.53 4.71
N LYS A 12 62.47 19.27 4.12
CA LYS A 12 63.87 19.60 4.52
C LYS A 12 64.34 19.36 5.97
N ASN A 13 65.34 18.49 6.19
CA ASN A 13 66.81 18.70 6.03
C ASN A 13 67.49 19.56 7.12
N ASN A 14 68.35 18.96 7.96
CA ASN A 14 69.82 19.13 7.92
C ASN A 14 70.56 18.78 9.24
N SER A 15 71.55 17.86 9.13
CA SER A 15 72.83 17.88 9.89
C SER A 15 72.78 17.63 11.42
N LYS A 16 73.86 17.27 12.13
CA LYS A 16 75.29 17.10 11.81
C LYS A 16 75.94 16.19 12.88
N TYR A 17 76.87 15.29 12.50
CA TYR A 17 78.09 14.79 13.20
C TYR A 17 78.05 14.67 14.76
N LEU A 18 78.36 13.53 15.38
CA LEU A 18 79.70 12.97 15.72
C LEU A 18 79.48 11.58 16.40
N HIS A 19 80.39 10.59 16.47
CA HIS A 19 81.70 10.35 15.84
C HIS A 19 82.01 8.82 15.72
N GLU A 20 83.24 8.40 16.03
CA GLU A 20 83.83 7.04 16.07
C GLU A 20 83.42 6.23 17.34
N SER A 21 83.62 4.90 17.49
CA SER A 21 84.59 3.99 16.85
C SER A 21 84.14 2.51 16.77
N GLU A 22 84.89 1.74 15.97
CA GLU A 22 85.14 0.27 16.03
C GLU A 22 84.02 -0.77 15.78
N SER A 23 84.09 -1.31 14.56
CA SER A 23 83.91 -2.73 14.16
C SER A 23 82.58 -3.46 14.43
N GLU A 24 81.75 -3.55 13.39
CA GLU A 24 81.21 -4.87 12.99
C GLU A 24 80.98 -4.99 11.48
N ILE A 25 81.35 -6.15 10.91
CA ILE A 25 81.43 -6.37 9.45
C ILE A 25 80.08 -6.83 8.89
N THR A 26 79.26 -5.90 8.38
CA THR A 26 78.04 -6.26 7.63
C THR A 26 78.32 -6.49 6.15
N LYS A 27 78.61 -7.75 5.80
CA LYS A 27 78.80 -8.22 4.42
C LYS A 27 77.61 -7.80 3.54
N LYS A 28 77.90 -7.08 2.44
CA LYS A 28 76.97 -6.80 1.34
C LYS A 28 76.58 -8.13 0.68
N ARG A 29 75.49 -8.77 1.13
CA ARG A 29 74.92 -9.97 0.49
C ARG A 29 74.49 -9.63 -0.93
N SER A 30 75.31 -10.01 -1.91
CA SER A 30 74.85 -10.14 -3.29
C SER A 30 73.78 -11.24 -3.31
N CYS A 31 72.53 -10.88 -3.62
CA CYS A 31 71.47 -11.85 -3.87
C CYS A 31 71.67 -12.54 -5.23
N ASN A 32 72.76 -13.31 -5.35
CA ASN A 32 72.93 -14.30 -6.39
C ASN A 32 71.96 -15.44 -6.11
N ILE A 33 70.71 -15.28 -6.59
CA ILE A 33 69.71 -16.34 -6.61
C ILE A 33 70.37 -17.58 -7.23
N PRO A 34 70.49 -18.72 -6.50
CA PRO A 34 71.18 -19.90 -7.00
C PRO A 34 70.62 -20.34 -8.35
N ILE A 35 71.49 -20.81 -9.25
CA ILE A 35 71.09 -21.25 -10.60
C ILE A 35 69.99 -22.33 -10.52
N LEU A 36 70.06 -23.20 -9.52
CA LEU A 36 69.03 -24.19 -9.20
C LEU A 36 67.64 -23.57 -8.93
N PHE A 37 67.58 -22.44 -8.20
CA PHE A 37 66.32 -21.75 -7.92
C PHE A 37 65.75 -21.08 -9.17
N LYS A 38 66.61 -20.57 -10.07
CA LYS A 38 66.18 -20.06 -11.38
C LYS A 38 65.60 -21.18 -12.25
N LEU A 39 66.26 -22.35 -12.28
CA LEU A 39 65.76 -23.54 -12.99
C LEU A 39 64.43 -24.03 -12.43
N LEU A 40 64.29 -24.13 -11.10
CA LEU A 40 63.03 -24.48 -10.43
C LEU A 40 61.92 -23.47 -10.74
N PHE A 41 62.21 -22.18 -10.76
CA PHE A 41 61.24 -21.14 -11.08
C PHE A 41 60.78 -21.21 -12.55
N VAL A 42 61.69 -21.45 -13.49
CA VAL A 42 61.33 -21.69 -14.90
C VAL A 42 60.48 -22.94 -15.04
N LEU A 43 60.89 -24.07 -14.47
CA LEU A 43 60.12 -25.32 -14.49
C LEU A 43 58.72 -25.15 -13.89
N PHE A 44 58.61 -24.44 -12.76
CA PHE A 44 57.33 -24.12 -12.13
C PHE A 44 56.43 -23.29 -13.04
N LEU A 45 56.97 -22.27 -13.71
CA LEU A 45 56.22 -21.47 -14.68
C LEU A 45 55.76 -22.29 -15.89
N THR A 46 56.62 -23.12 -16.47
CA THR A 46 56.23 -23.98 -17.60
C THR A 46 55.11 -24.95 -17.21
N LEU A 47 55.19 -25.52 -16.00
CA LEU A 47 54.20 -26.45 -15.47
C LEU A 47 52.88 -25.73 -15.11
N LEU A 48 52.96 -24.50 -14.59
CA LEU A 48 51.79 -23.64 -14.38
C LEU A 48 51.09 -23.28 -15.70
N CYS A 49 51.84 -22.87 -16.73
CA CYS A 49 51.30 -22.59 -18.05
C CYS A 49 50.65 -23.84 -18.67
N PHE A 50 51.29 -25.01 -18.55
CA PHE A 50 50.72 -26.28 -19.01
C PHE A 50 49.42 -26.63 -18.27
N LEU A 51 49.37 -26.48 -16.94
CA LEU A 51 48.15 -26.70 -16.16
C LEU A 51 47.03 -25.73 -16.53
N ILE A 52 47.34 -24.45 -16.77
CA ILE A 52 46.39 -23.45 -17.24
C ILE A 52 45.87 -23.82 -18.64
N GLU A 53 46.74 -24.25 -19.56
CA GLU A 53 46.33 -24.68 -20.90
C GLU A 53 45.48 -25.97 -20.86
N CYS A 54 45.81 -26.91 -19.97
CA CYS A 54 44.98 -28.09 -19.70
C CYS A 54 43.61 -27.72 -19.12
N LEU A 55 43.55 -26.79 -18.17
CA LEU A 55 42.29 -26.28 -17.61
C LEU A 55 41.45 -25.60 -18.69
N PHE A 56 42.03 -24.69 -19.50
CA PHE A 56 41.30 -24.08 -20.61
C PHE A 56 40.85 -25.09 -21.67
N LYS A 57 41.64 -26.12 -21.99
CA LYS A 57 41.20 -27.19 -22.91
C LYS A 57 40.06 -28.02 -22.30
N GLN A 58 40.14 -28.36 -21.02
CA GLN A 58 39.12 -29.11 -20.30
C GLN A 58 37.83 -28.31 -20.15
N GLU A 59 37.93 -27.01 -19.83
CA GLU A 59 36.81 -26.08 -19.73
C GLU A 59 36.14 -25.89 -21.10
N ASN A 60 36.90 -25.63 -22.16
CA ASN A 60 36.35 -25.55 -23.53
C ASN A 60 35.70 -26.87 -24.00
N LEU A 61 36.30 -28.04 -23.69
CA LEU A 61 35.69 -29.33 -23.96
C LEU A 61 34.38 -29.51 -23.19
N SER A 62 34.34 -29.15 -21.91
CA SER A 62 33.13 -29.24 -21.08
C SER A 62 32.02 -28.28 -21.55
N ILE A 63 32.36 -27.04 -21.92
CA ILE A 63 31.43 -26.05 -22.49
C ILE A 63 30.89 -26.53 -23.85
N SER A 64 31.72 -27.19 -24.68
CA SER A 64 31.27 -27.75 -25.97
C SER A 64 30.28 -28.92 -25.83
N SER A 65 30.17 -29.50 -24.63
CA SER A 65 29.28 -30.65 -24.35
C SER A 65 27.98 -30.29 -23.60
N VAL A 66 27.82 -29.03 -23.16
CA VAL A 66 26.51 -28.56 -22.67
C VAL A 66 25.64 -28.23 -23.88
N GLU A 67 25.02 -29.27 -24.43
CA GLU A 67 24.06 -29.17 -25.51
C GLU A 67 22.87 -28.31 -25.05
N PHE A 68 22.89 -27.03 -25.44
CA PHE A 68 21.96 -26.02 -24.92
C PHE A 68 20.53 -26.35 -25.37
N ASN A 69 19.77 -27.01 -24.50
CA ASN A 69 18.43 -27.48 -24.82
C ASN A 69 17.48 -26.29 -25.02
N LYS A 70 17.29 -25.90 -26.29
CA LYS A 70 16.43 -24.79 -26.71
C LYS A 70 14.98 -25.00 -26.29
N ASP A 71 14.51 -26.24 -26.25
CA ASP A 71 13.14 -26.56 -25.81
C ASP A 71 13.00 -26.38 -24.29
N HIS A 72 14.04 -26.66 -23.49
CA HIS A 72 14.04 -26.35 -22.06
C HIS A 72 13.96 -24.83 -21.79
N LEU A 73 14.76 -24.02 -22.51
CA LEU A 73 14.64 -22.55 -22.44
C LEU A 73 13.25 -22.05 -22.86
N ARG A 74 12.69 -22.67 -23.91
CA ARG A 74 11.34 -22.35 -24.40
C ARG A 74 10.29 -22.64 -23.34
N ILE A 75 10.31 -23.82 -22.72
CA ILE A 75 9.41 -24.21 -21.63
C ILE A 75 9.50 -23.20 -20.49
N LEU A 76 10.72 -22.89 -19.99
CA LEU A 76 10.92 -21.90 -18.93
C LEU A 76 10.36 -20.51 -19.30
N THR A 77 10.49 -20.10 -20.56
CA THR A 77 9.97 -18.81 -21.06
C THR A 77 8.44 -18.82 -21.18
N GLU A 78 7.84 -19.95 -21.56
CA GLU A 78 6.39 -20.14 -21.62
C GLU A 78 5.78 -20.16 -20.21
N GLU A 79 6.41 -20.85 -19.25
CA GLU A 79 6.04 -20.86 -17.81
C GLU A 79 6.14 -19.46 -17.18
N GLU A 80 7.25 -18.74 -17.40
CA GLU A 80 7.43 -17.38 -16.86
C GLU A 80 6.39 -16.41 -17.46
N ARG A 81 6.04 -16.56 -18.74
CA ARG A 81 4.97 -15.78 -19.39
C ARG A 81 3.61 -16.11 -18.80
N GLU A 82 3.29 -17.38 -18.58
CA GLU A 82 2.02 -17.78 -17.97
C GLU A 82 1.90 -17.22 -16.55
N TYR A 83 2.97 -17.31 -15.75
CA TYR A 83 3.02 -16.73 -14.40
C TYR A 83 2.82 -15.20 -14.41
N LYS A 84 3.48 -14.47 -15.32
CA LYS A 84 3.28 -13.02 -15.49
C LYS A 84 1.83 -12.68 -15.87
N ASN A 85 1.21 -13.46 -16.74
CA ASN A 85 -0.20 -13.27 -17.14
C ASN A 85 -1.16 -13.50 -15.95
N LYS A 86 -0.91 -14.51 -15.12
CA LYS A 86 -1.69 -14.75 -13.89
C LYS A 86 -1.56 -13.57 -12.92
N LEU A 87 -0.35 -13.10 -12.64
CA LEU A 87 -0.16 -11.92 -11.78
C LEU A 87 -0.93 -10.67 -12.29
N LEU A 88 -0.84 -10.36 -13.58
CA LEU A 88 -1.59 -9.27 -14.21
C LEU A 88 -3.11 -9.43 -14.07
N TYR A 89 -3.61 -10.67 -14.10
CA TYR A 89 -5.02 -10.96 -13.90
C TYR A 89 -5.47 -10.70 -12.45
N VAL A 90 -4.68 -11.14 -11.46
CA VAL A 90 -4.97 -10.92 -10.03
C VAL A 90 -4.92 -9.44 -9.69
N ASP A 91 -3.91 -8.70 -10.17
CA ASP A 91 -3.77 -7.26 -9.95
C ASP A 91 -4.98 -6.49 -10.51
N LYS A 92 -5.51 -6.91 -11.67
CA LYS A 92 -6.73 -6.32 -12.26
C LYS A 92 -8.00 -6.60 -11.44
N LEU A 93 -8.11 -7.77 -10.80
CA LEU A 93 -9.21 -8.06 -9.86
C LEU A 93 -9.10 -7.21 -8.59
N HIS A 94 -7.89 -7.05 -8.07
CA HIS A 94 -7.56 -6.22 -6.93
C HIS A 94 -7.90 -4.73 -7.16
N ASP A 95 -7.49 -4.15 -8.29
CA ASP A 95 -7.84 -2.78 -8.67
C ASP A 95 -9.35 -2.56 -8.78
N LYS A 96 -10.07 -3.53 -9.35
CA LYS A 96 -11.54 -3.51 -9.44
C LYS A 96 -12.18 -3.51 -8.05
N TYR A 97 -11.63 -4.28 -7.10
CA TYR A 97 -12.07 -4.30 -5.71
C TYR A 97 -11.79 -2.96 -5.01
N ILE A 98 -10.58 -2.40 -5.13
CA ILE A 98 -10.20 -1.10 -4.56
C ILE A 98 -11.16 0.00 -5.04
N LYS A 99 -11.48 0.01 -6.34
CA LYS A 99 -12.43 0.96 -6.91
C LYS A 99 -13.81 0.83 -6.26
N ARG A 100 -14.36 -0.40 -6.22
CA ARG A 100 -15.67 -0.67 -5.61
C ARG A 100 -15.72 -0.28 -4.13
N PHE A 101 -14.64 -0.51 -3.37
CA PHE A 101 -14.48 -0.06 -1.98
C PHE A 101 -14.55 1.47 -1.85
N LYS A 102 -13.80 2.20 -2.68
CA LYS A 102 -13.81 3.67 -2.69
C LYS A 102 -15.20 4.22 -3.04
N ASP A 103 -15.85 3.66 -4.06
CA ASP A 103 -17.20 4.05 -4.50
C ASP A 103 -18.22 3.86 -3.37
N ILE A 104 -18.24 2.68 -2.72
CA ILE A 104 -19.16 2.37 -1.61
C ILE A 104 -18.87 3.23 -0.37
N LYS A 105 -17.59 3.42 -0.01
CA LYS A 105 -17.20 4.31 1.11
C LYS A 105 -17.70 5.74 0.88
N HIS A 106 -17.52 6.27 -0.33
CA HIS A 106 -17.99 7.61 -0.70
C HIS A 106 -19.52 7.70 -0.69
N LEU A 107 -20.22 6.74 -1.28
CA LEU A 107 -21.69 6.70 -1.33
C LEU A 107 -22.32 6.72 0.08
N ILE A 108 -21.86 5.85 0.97
CA ILE A 108 -22.40 5.76 2.34
C ILE A 108 -22.10 7.05 3.12
N THR A 109 -20.87 7.56 3.06
CA THR A 109 -20.50 8.79 3.78
C THR A 109 -21.25 10.02 3.28
N GLY A 110 -21.42 10.19 1.96
CA GLY A 110 -22.21 11.28 1.38
C GLY A 110 -23.69 11.21 1.78
N GLN A 111 -24.32 10.03 1.70
CA GLN A 111 -25.70 9.84 2.14
C GLN A 111 -25.88 10.08 3.64
N ALA A 112 -24.96 9.57 4.46
CA ALA A 112 -25.01 9.71 5.90
C ALA A 112 -24.85 11.18 6.33
N PHE A 113 -23.85 11.87 5.76
CA PHE A 113 -23.63 13.29 5.98
C PHE A 113 -24.85 14.14 5.60
N SER A 114 -25.42 13.93 4.41
CA SER A 114 -26.61 14.67 3.95
C SER A 114 -27.82 14.50 4.90
N ARG A 115 -28.09 13.28 5.37
CA ARG A 115 -29.19 13.02 6.32
C ARG A 115 -28.89 13.51 7.74
N TRP A 116 -27.62 13.48 8.16
CA TRP A 116 -27.17 14.05 9.44
C TRP A 116 -27.34 15.58 9.46
N GLU A 117 -26.86 16.25 8.41
CA GLU A 117 -26.99 17.69 8.16
C GLU A 117 -28.46 18.12 8.26
N HIS A 118 -29.34 17.43 7.53
CA HIS A 118 -30.77 17.69 7.51
C HIS A 118 -31.42 17.51 8.90
N MET A 119 -31.06 16.44 9.63
CA MET A 119 -31.56 16.20 10.99
C MET A 119 -31.13 17.30 11.96
N CYS A 120 -29.85 17.73 11.89
CA CYS A 120 -29.30 18.77 12.75
C CYS A 120 -29.90 20.15 12.45
N TYR A 121 -30.16 20.44 11.18
CA TYR A 121 -30.81 21.67 10.73
C TYR A 121 -32.26 21.77 11.23
N LEU A 122 -33.09 20.75 10.96
CA LEU A 122 -34.50 20.74 11.38
C LEU A 122 -34.66 20.84 12.91
N ASN A 123 -33.81 20.13 13.65
CA ASN A 123 -33.83 20.13 15.11
C ASN A 123 -33.18 21.37 15.75
N ARG A 124 -32.65 22.30 14.95
CA ARG A 124 -31.93 23.53 15.37
C ARG A 124 -30.76 23.24 16.32
N ILE A 125 -30.07 22.10 16.14
CA ILE A 125 -29.05 21.60 17.07
C ILE A 125 -27.91 22.62 17.23
N ARG A 126 -27.43 23.17 16.11
CA ARG A 126 -26.30 24.12 16.04
C ARG A 126 -26.54 25.48 16.71
N TYR A 127 -27.76 25.79 17.12
CA TYR A 127 -28.13 27.12 17.63
C TYR A 127 -27.56 27.38 19.04
N SER A 128 -27.10 26.34 19.73
CA SER A 128 -26.40 26.45 21.02
C SER A 128 -24.96 25.94 20.92
N LEU A 129 -24.09 26.40 21.83
CA LEU A 129 -22.74 25.85 21.96
C LEU A 129 -22.77 24.35 22.30
N ASN A 130 -23.62 23.96 23.26
CA ASN A 130 -23.79 22.56 23.68
C ASN A 130 -24.25 21.67 22.52
N GLY A 131 -25.16 22.15 21.68
CA GLY A 131 -25.64 21.41 20.52
C GLY A 131 -24.58 21.24 19.44
N ARG A 132 -23.74 22.25 19.17
CA ARG A 132 -22.57 22.11 18.26
C ARG A 132 -21.57 21.06 18.77
N ILE A 133 -21.28 21.07 20.08
CA ILE A 133 -20.40 20.08 20.72
C ILE A 133 -21.02 18.68 20.67
N TRP A 134 -22.33 18.56 20.95
CA TRP A 134 -23.07 17.30 20.88
C TRP A 134 -23.05 16.74 19.46
N GLU A 135 -23.32 17.59 18.45
CA GLU A 135 -23.33 17.20 17.05
C GLU A 135 -22.00 16.60 16.62
N GLN A 136 -20.91 17.34 16.85
CA GLN A 136 -19.56 16.90 16.48
C GLN A 136 -19.19 15.58 17.17
N LYS A 137 -19.50 15.43 18.47
CA LYS A 137 -19.26 14.18 19.22
C LYS A 137 -20.06 13.00 18.64
N LYS A 138 -21.33 13.19 18.30
CA LYS A 138 -22.21 12.14 17.76
C LYS A 138 -21.79 11.74 16.35
N PHE A 139 -21.60 12.70 15.45
CA PHE A 139 -21.16 12.40 14.09
C PHE A 139 -19.80 11.71 14.08
N ASN A 140 -18.82 12.18 14.86
CA ASN A 140 -17.51 11.54 14.97
C ASN A 140 -17.62 10.11 15.54
N TYR A 141 -18.47 9.87 16.55
CA TYR A 141 -18.70 8.53 17.09
C TYR A 141 -19.22 7.57 16.00
N TRP A 142 -20.25 7.98 15.24
CA TRP A 142 -20.76 7.16 14.15
C TRP A 142 -19.72 6.97 13.04
N TYR A 143 -19.07 8.04 12.59
CA TYR A 143 -18.11 8.02 11.50
C TYR A 143 -16.90 7.13 11.83
N ASN A 144 -16.36 7.23 13.06
CA ASN A 144 -15.24 6.40 13.49
C ASN A 144 -15.63 4.92 13.52
N LYS A 145 -16.83 4.59 14.01
CA LYS A 145 -17.32 3.20 13.99
C LYS A 145 -17.51 2.68 12.56
N PHE A 146 -18.14 3.47 11.69
CA PHE A 146 -18.31 3.15 10.27
C PHE A 146 -16.95 2.94 9.58
N HIS A 147 -16.01 3.85 9.81
CA HIS A 147 -14.69 3.79 9.21
C HIS A 147 -13.93 2.55 9.67
N ASN A 148 -13.95 2.22 10.95
CA ASN A 148 -13.28 1.03 11.47
C ASN A 148 -13.90 -0.27 10.91
N GLU A 149 -15.22 -0.36 10.79
CA GLU A 149 -15.89 -1.54 10.23
C GLU A 149 -15.58 -1.71 8.72
N ILE A 150 -15.68 -0.64 7.92
CA ILE A 150 -15.37 -0.74 6.47
C ILE A 150 -13.87 -0.94 6.21
N GLN A 151 -13.00 -0.38 7.04
CA GLN A 151 -11.55 -0.55 6.92
C GLN A 151 -11.14 -2.00 7.25
N ASN A 152 -11.71 -2.61 8.29
CA ASN A 152 -11.50 -4.02 8.63
C ASN A 152 -11.90 -4.97 7.49
N ILE A 153 -12.97 -4.66 6.73
CA ILE A 153 -13.35 -5.43 5.53
C ILE A 153 -12.28 -5.29 4.42
N TYR A 154 -11.78 -4.07 4.21
CA TYR A 154 -10.72 -3.80 3.24
C TYR A 154 -9.40 -4.49 3.62
N ASP A 155 -8.94 -4.32 4.86
CA ASP A 155 -7.67 -4.88 5.34
C ASP A 155 -7.67 -6.42 5.19
N LYS A 156 -8.79 -7.09 5.52
CA LYS A 156 -9.00 -8.54 5.30
C LYS A 156 -9.09 -8.97 3.84
N ALA A 157 -9.32 -8.05 2.90
CA ALA A 157 -9.25 -8.33 1.48
C ALA A 157 -7.82 -8.15 0.96
N ILE A 158 -7.08 -7.15 1.46
CA ILE A 158 -5.66 -6.93 1.16
C ILE A 158 -4.78 -8.05 1.71
N GLU A 159 -4.98 -8.43 2.98
CA GLU A 159 -4.28 -9.54 3.64
C GLU A 159 -4.39 -10.81 2.80
N LYS A 160 -5.61 -11.18 2.39
CA LYS A 160 -5.83 -12.31 1.47
C LYS A 160 -5.17 -12.08 0.11
N TYR A 161 -5.26 -10.91 -0.50
CA TYR A 161 -4.57 -10.68 -1.77
C TYR A 161 -3.04 -10.90 -1.66
N GLU A 162 -2.41 -10.42 -0.58
CA GLU A 162 -0.97 -10.59 -0.33
C GLU A 162 -0.56 -12.04 0.01
N GLU A 163 -1.39 -12.78 0.75
CA GLU A 163 -1.23 -14.24 0.94
C GLU A 163 -1.25 -14.96 -0.42
N HIS A 164 -2.24 -14.63 -1.25
CA HIS A 164 -2.48 -15.34 -2.50
C HIS A 164 -1.54 -14.92 -3.63
N LYS A 165 -1.01 -13.70 -3.62
CA LYS A 165 0.07 -13.26 -4.52
C LYS A 165 1.35 -14.12 -4.40
N LYS A 166 1.54 -14.76 -3.23
CA LYS A 166 2.65 -15.68 -2.93
C LYS A 166 2.31 -17.15 -3.22
N SER A 167 1.07 -17.47 -3.62
CA SER A 167 0.63 -18.84 -3.89
C SER A 167 0.27 -19.05 -5.37
N TYR A 168 0.42 -20.30 -5.84
CA TYR A 168 0.17 -20.67 -7.23
C TYR A 168 -1.30 -21.08 -7.45
N LEU A 169 -2.25 -20.23 -7.08
CA LEU A 169 -3.67 -20.47 -7.38
C LEU A 169 -4.00 -20.32 -8.87
N SER A 170 -5.13 -20.90 -9.27
CA SER A 170 -5.73 -20.69 -10.59
C SER A 170 -6.57 -19.40 -10.66
N ASP A 171 -6.69 -18.82 -11.86
CA ASP A 171 -7.50 -17.62 -12.15
C ASP A 171 -8.97 -17.77 -11.68
N ARG A 172 -9.49 -19.00 -11.69
CA ARG A 172 -10.83 -19.34 -11.21
C ARG A 172 -10.96 -19.14 -9.71
N GLU A 173 -9.95 -19.53 -8.93
CA GLU A 173 -9.97 -19.40 -7.47
C GLU A 173 -9.81 -17.93 -7.06
N TYR A 174 -8.90 -17.19 -7.72
CA TYR A 174 -8.80 -15.73 -7.56
C TYR A 174 -10.13 -15.03 -7.85
N SER A 175 -10.81 -15.39 -8.95
CA SER A 175 -12.15 -14.88 -9.28
C SER A 175 -13.16 -15.13 -8.16
N ILE A 176 -13.19 -16.35 -7.62
CA ILE A 176 -14.12 -16.75 -6.55
C ILE A 176 -13.84 -15.93 -5.29
N LEU A 177 -12.57 -15.80 -4.89
CA LEU A 177 -12.15 -15.03 -3.71
C LEU A 177 -12.55 -13.56 -3.82
N PHE A 178 -12.22 -12.90 -4.93
CA PHE A 178 -12.61 -11.49 -5.13
C PHE A 178 -14.12 -11.29 -5.21
N ASN A 179 -14.86 -12.22 -5.83
CA ASN A 179 -16.33 -12.17 -5.84
C ASN A 179 -16.93 -12.32 -4.43
N ILE A 180 -16.34 -13.14 -3.55
CA ILE A 180 -16.75 -13.21 -2.14
C ILE A 180 -16.48 -11.86 -1.44
N LYS A 181 -15.31 -11.24 -1.65
CA LYS A 181 -14.98 -9.93 -1.06
C LYS A 181 -15.84 -8.78 -1.56
N VAL A 182 -16.26 -8.79 -2.82
CA VAL A 182 -17.26 -7.85 -3.34
C VAL A 182 -18.62 -8.05 -2.65
N LYS A 183 -19.08 -9.30 -2.47
CA LYS A 183 -20.33 -9.60 -1.75
C LYS A 183 -20.29 -9.20 -0.28
N GLU A 184 -19.17 -9.40 0.43
CA GLU A 184 -18.98 -8.90 1.81
C GLU A 184 -19.19 -7.38 1.89
N LEU A 185 -18.63 -6.64 0.92
CA LEU A 185 -18.73 -5.18 0.85
C LEU A 185 -20.16 -4.69 0.51
N GLU A 186 -20.88 -5.38 -0.37
CA GLU A 186 -22.28 -5.06 -0.73
C GLU A 186 -23.27 -5.41 0.41
N ASN A 187 -23.00 -6.48 1.16
CA ASN A 187 -23.70 -6.80 2.40
C ASN A 187 -23.46 -5.72 3.48
N PHE A 188 -22.24 -5.17 3.54
CA PHE A 188 -21.93 -4.05 4.43
C PHE A 188 -22.62 -2.74 4.00
N GLU A 189 -22.70 -2.45 2.69
CA GLU A 189 -23.42 -1.29 2.14
C GLU A 189 -24.90 -1.27 2.57
N SER A 190 -25.61 -2.36 2.29
CA SER A 190 -27.03 -2.52 2.66
C SER A 190 -27.26 -2.48 4.18
N SER A 191 -26.37 -3.09 4.95
CA SER A 191 -26.43 -3.08 6.42
C SER A 191 -26.15 -1.69 7.02
N SER A 192 -25.21 -0.94 6.44
CA SER A 192 -24.82 0.40 6.89
C SER A 192 -25.97 1.40 6.83
N TYR A 193 -26.76 1.38 5.76
CA TYR A 193 -27.94 2.24 5.63
C TYR A 193 -28.98 1.97 6.74
N ARG A 194 -29.23 0.70 7.06
CA ARG A 194 -30.14 0.30 8.14
C ARG A 194 -29.60 0.74 9.51
N TRP A 195 -28.32 0.50 9.75
CA TRP A 195 -27.66 0.88 11.01
C TRP A 195 -27.68 2.41 11.22
N PHE A 196 -27.27 3.20 10.23
CA PHE A 196 -27.28 4.65 10.31
C PHE A 196 -28.70 5.22 10.47
N THR A 197 -29.70 4.64 9.79
CA THR A 197 -31.11 5.03 9.99
C THR A 197 -31.60 4.77 11.43
N LYS A 198 -31.14 3.68 12.07
CA LYS A 198 -31.41 3.42 13.49
C LYS A 198 -30.71 4.44 14.39
N TYR A 199 -29.43 4.72 14.12
CA TYR A 199 -28.62 5.68 14.85
C TYR A 199 -29.23 7.10 14.85
N LEU A 200 -29.72 7.57 13.70
CA LEU A 200 -30.43 8.86 13.62
C LEU A 200 -31.65 8.93 14.54
N LYS A 201 -32.46 7.87 14.62
CA LYS A 201 -33.64 7.80 15.50
C LYS A 201 -33.27 7.79 17.00
N GLU A 202 -32.12 7.21 17.34
CA GLU A 202 -31.59 7.23 18.71
C GLU A 202 -31.13 8.67 19.07
N CYS A 203 -30.40 9.32 18.15
CA CYS A 203 -29.95 10.71 18.30
C CYS A 203 -31.11 11.72 18.39
N GLU A 204 -32.17 11.55 17.60
CA GLU A 204 -33.36 12.39 17.62
C GLU A 204 -34.09 12.33 18.98
N LYS A 205 -34.28 11.14 19.54
CA LYS A 205 -34.85 10.95 20.89
C LYS A 205 -34.02 11.64 21.95
N GLU A 206 -32.70 11.45 21.93
CA GLU A 206 -31.78 12.06 22.87
C GLU A 206 -31.85 13.60 22.81
N TRP A 207 -31.87 14.18 21.61
CA TRP A 207 -31.95 15.64 21.44
C TRP A 207 -33.28 16.23 21.93
N ILE A 208 -34.41 15.53 21.73
CA ILE A 208 -35.72 15.96 22.24
C ILE A 208 -35.67 16.17 23.76
N HIS A 209 -34.99 15.30 24.50
CA HIS A 209 -34.82 15.46 25.95
C HIS A 209 -33.89 16.63 26.32
N LEU A 210 -32.84 16.88 25.54
CA LEU A 210 -31.93 18.02 25.75
C LEU A 210 -32.59 19.38 25.46
N LYS A 211 -33.62 19.42 24.60
CA LYS A 211 -34.40 20.62 24.27
C LYS A 211 -35.36 21.06 25.40
N TYR A 212 -35.67 20.18 26.36
CA TYR A 212 -36.59 20.44 27.47
C TYR A 212 -35.92 20.31 28.86
N PRO A 213 -35.05 21.26 29.27
CA PRO A 213 -34.93 21.60 30.68
C PRO A 213 -36.29 22.09 31.18
N ARG A 214 -36.68 21.73 32.42
CA ARG A 214 -37.99 22.09 32.98
C ARG A 214 -38.18 23.62 33.04
N LYS A 215 -39.42 24.06 32.77
CA LYS A 215 -39.95 25.44 32.74
C LYS A 215 -39.60 26.28 31.49
N LEU A 216 -40.35 26.04 30.42
CA LEU A 216 -40.69 27.08 29.46
C LEU A 216 -41.62 28.10 30.14
N SER A 217 -41.13 29.33 30.35
CA SER A 217 -41.99 30.49 30.44
C SER A 217 -42.79 30.62 29.13
N LYS A 218 -44.09 30.90 29.24
CA LYS A 218 -44.98 31.00 28.07
C LYS A 218 -44.54 32.16 27.16
N CYS A 219 -44.07 31.84 25.97
CA CYS A 219 -44.15 32.72 24.81
C CYS A 219 -44.77 31.94 23.65
N SER A 220 -45.72 32.58 22.97
CA SER A 220 -46.74 31.93 22.13
C SER A 220 -46.19 31.33 20.84
N PRO A 221 -46.81 30.24 20.32
CA PRO A 221 -46.50 29.75 18.98
C PRO A 221 -47.22 30.61 17.94
N SER A 222 -46.49 31.07 16.91
CA SER A 222 -47.11 31.49 15.65
C SER A 222 -46.21 31.21 14.45
N ILE A 223 -46.85 30.86 13.33
CA ILE A 223 -46.30 30.75 11.97
C ILE A 223 -45.19 29.69 11.80
N HIS A 224 -45.59 28.41 11.64
CA HIS A 224 -44.77 27.47 10.84
C HIS A 224 -45.53 26.32 10.13
N GLU A 225 -46.83 26.14 10.35
CA GLU A 225 -47.69 25.27 9.54
C GLU A 225 -47.84 25.81 8.10
N ASN A 226 -46.98 25.35 7.18
CA ASN A 226 -47.27 25.28 5.74
C ASN A 226 -46.17 24.61 4.88
N LYS A 227 -44.97 24.32 5.44
CA LYS A 227 -43.87 23.76 4.61
C LYS A 227 -43.95 22.24 4.41
N GLU A 228 -44.34 21.49 5.44
CA GLU A 228 -44.45 20.03 5.40
C GLU A 228 -45.54 19.58 4.40
N GLU A 229 -46.74 20.15 4.50
CA GLU A 229 -47.86 19.90 3.59
C GLU A 229 -47.56 20.30 2.13
N LYS A 230 -46.54 21.13 1.89
CA LYS A 230 -46.07 21.52 0.55
C LYS A 230 -45.08 20.51 -0.01
N CYS A 231 -44.19 19.97 0.83
CA CYS A 231 -43.29 18.87 0.47
C CYS A 231 -44.07 17.57 0.16
N ASP A 232 -45.05 17.20 0.98
CA ASP A 232 -45.85 15.98 0.74
C ASP A 232 -46.69 16.07 -0.54
N ARG A 233 -47.25 17.25 -0.85
CA ARG A 233 -47.93 17.50 -2.13
C ARG A 233 -46.98 17.34 -3.33
N LEU A 234 -45.75 17.85 -3.24
CA LEU A 234 -44.74 17.67 -4.30
C LEU A 234 -44.34 16.20 -4.49
N ILE A 235 -44.10 15.46 -3.40
CA ILE A 235 -43.76 14.03 -3.45
C ILE A 235 -44.91 13.20 -4.04
N LYS A 236 -46.16 13.52 -3.69
CA LYS A 236 -47.35 12.87 -4.26
C LYS A 236 -47.49 13.12 -5.76
N ASN A 237 -47.24 14.35 -6.21
CA ASN A 237 -47.31 14.70 -7.63
C ASN A 237 -46.21 14.00 -8.46
N ILE A 238 -44.97 13.93 -7.96
CA ILE A 238 -43.86 13.22 -8.63
C ILE A 238 -44.17 11.73 -8.77
N LYS A 239 -44.69 11.08 -7.72
CA LYS A 239 -45.09 9.66 -7.77
C LYS A 239 -46.19 9.40 -8.81
N ASN A 240 -47.16 10.30 -8.95
CA ASN A 240 -48.21 10.19 -9.97
C ASN A 240 -47.65 10.37 -11.39
N LEU A 241 -46.72 11.31 -11.60
CA LEU A 241 -46.08 11.53 -12.89
C LEU A 241 -45.29 10.30 -13.36
N ILE A 242 -44.48 9.72 -12.47
CA ILE A 242 -43.73 8.48 -12.74
C ILE A 242 -44.68 7.33 -13.09
N LYS A 243 -45.78 7.17 -12.34
CA LYS A 243 -46.79 6.13 -12.59
C LYS A 243 -47.54 6.31 -13.92
N TYR A 244 -47.68 7.56 -14.39
CA TYR A 244 -48.24 7.86 -15.71
C TYR A 244 -47.26 7.52 -16.85
N LEU A 245 -45.97 7.88 -16.70
CA LEU A 245 -44.93 7.59 -17.69
C LEU A 245 -44.70 6.09 -17.87
N ILE A 246 -44.67 5.31 -16.77
CA ILE A 246 -44.54 3.85 -16.81
C ILE A 246 -45.72 3.16 -17.52
N ARG A 247 -46.91 3.79 -17.58
CA ARG A 247 -48.09 3.26 -18.28
C ARG A 247 -48.14 3.59 -19.78
N LYS A 248 -47.14 4.32 -20.29
CA LYS A 248 -47.03 4.74 -21.71
C LYS A 248 -45.87 4.07 -22.45
N ILE A 249 -45.21 3.12 -21.79
CA ILE A 249 -44.20 2.20 -22.32
C ILE A 249 -44.83 0.81 -22.31
#